data_AF-A0A3N1KL87-F1
#
_entry.id   AF-A0A3N1KL87-F1
#
_cell.length_a   1.000
_cell.length_b   1.000
_cell.length_c   1.000
_cell.angle_alpha   90.00
_cell.angle_beta   90.00
_cell.angle_gamma   90.00
#
_symmetry.space_group_name_H-M   'P 1'
#
loop_
_entity.id
_entity.type
_entity.pdbx_description
1 polymer ?
#
loop_
_entity_poly.entity_id
_entity_poly.type
_entity_poly.pdbx_seq_one_letter_code
_entity_poly.pdbx_strand_id
1 'polypeptide(L)'
;MHPLEQDVVELARRAAGRVPWDGLDVVFGEVAGITTCRIFASHPQHGRRLVPVPDELRSTFVDLRRETADADRGAWFVASLHVSRRLSGETVHETFSYDHDGRPEFLRDTARAGAWPVPPLPYDSDFVLDLADFPRSRRHTPAWLTKAVRRPVSSDDELLEPGTRGEARLLVRQLAMDVVDAHRGLPWSRTDHEFVVLDRSSWSTGTTLLRDGTVHRGDPLVGARVHDLLRELRETTTDPARGAWLSAFLTVFPDASFDLRLNPDTRPHTHLQATDRWRAPERAADARPGDAEWVSDLETHPRSPEHLPAWYAAIVESEQRRAELRTATPFARTRIGAAVARSSPGLPTSLQDLAGTPPWRTLFSSVEPALLHQLTTGWWELLDDPEQEDLWPHTLDAVAPLVLGDVLDALGRDGHTVGLLVDAVEVLVQRGLVGAGGDEPLDRCEPLGSAMSDAAETVFIDVGDVLAEAIDAQLDARFPGVRHQPRAG
;
A
#
# COMPACT_ATOMS: atom_id res chain seq x y z
N MET A 1 -25.93 20.70 -34.76
CA MET A 1 -25.57 20.01 -33.52
C MET A 1 -24.78 18.79 -33.93
N HIS A 2 -23.59 18.62 -33.39
CA HIS A 2 -22.75 17.45 -33.58
C HIS A 2 -23.48 16.20 -33.03
N PRO A 3 -23.31 14.98 -33.59
CA PRO A 3 -23.96 13.78 -33.05
C PRO A 3 -23.69 13.58 -31.54
N LEU A 4 -22.42 13.68 -31.13
CA LEU A 4 -22.03 13.57 -29.71
C LEU A 4 -22.61 14.69 -28.81
N GLU A 5 -22.93 15.88 -29.36
CA GLU A 5 -23.65 16.91 -28.58
C GLU A 5 -25.06 16.43 -28.21
N GLN A 6 -25.73 15.68 -29.09
CA GLN A 6 -27.05 15.10 -28.82
C GLN A 6 -26.96 14.03 -27.72
N ASP A 7 -25.96 13.16 -27.80
CA ASP A 7 -25.73 12.13 -26.78
C ASP A 7 -25.45 12.75 -25.40
N VAL A 8 -24.62 13.80 -25.34
CA VAL A 8 -24.37 14.57 -24.12
C VAL A 8 -25.68 15.14 -23.54
N VAL A 9 -26.55 15.71 -24.38
CA VAL A 9 -27.85 16.25 -23.95
C VAL A 9 -28.74 15.15 -23.38
N GLU A 10 -28.83 14.00 -24.04
CA GLU A 10 -29.65 12.86 -23.58
C GLU A 10 -29.14 12.27 -22.26
N LEU A 11 -27.83 12.08 -22.15
CA LEU A 11 -27.19 11.57 -20.93
C LEU A 11 -27.37 12.54 -19.76
N ALA A 12 -27.19 13.85 -19.99
CA ALA A 12 -27.43 14.88 -18.97
C ALA A 12 -28.90 14.88 -18.49
N ARG A 13 -29.86 14.76 -19.42
CA ARG A 13 -31.29 14.65 -19.08
C ARG A 13 -31.59 13.39 -18.28
N ARG A 14 -31.00 12.27 -18.67
CA ARG A 14 -31.16 10.98 -17.97
C ARG A 14 -30.62 11.06 -16.54
N ALA A 15 -29.43 11.63 -16.37
CA ALA A 15 -28.82 11.86 -15.06
C ALA A 15 -29.72 12.72 -14.15
N ALA A 16 -30.27 13.80 -14.71
CA ALA A 16 -31.17 14.70 -13.98
C ALA A 16 -32.60 14.16 -13.80
N GLY A 17 -32.97 13.03 -14.44
CA GLY A 17 -34.35 12.51 -14.44
C GLY A 17 -34.91 12.14 -13.06
N ARG A 18 -34.05 12.02 -12.03
CA ARG A 18 -34.45 11.76 -10.64
C ARG A 18 -34.74 13.01 -9.82
N VAL A 19 -34.53 14.21 -10.38
CA VAL A 19 -34.71 15.49 -9.69
C VAL A 19 -35.63 16.37 -10.53
N PRO A 20 -36.61 17.11 -9.96
CA PRO A 20 -37.35 18.10 -10.72
C PRO A 20 -36.43 19.21 -11.23
N TRP A 21 -36.52 19.57 -12.51
CA TRP A 21 -35.70 20.61 -13.12
C TRP A 21 -36.43 21.32 -14.26
N ASP A 22 -36.24 22.63 -14.33
CA ASP A 22 -36.64 23.51 -15.44
C ASP A 22 -35.43 23.99 -16.25
N GLY A 23 -34.23 23.91 -15.67
CA GLY A 23 -32.96 24.16 -16.36
C GLY A 23 -31.87 23.18 -15.94
N LEU A 24 -31.01 22.80 -16.88
CA LEU A 24 -29.77 22.07 -16.63
C LEU A 24 -28.59 22.89 -17.13
N ASP A 25 -27.59 23.08 -16.28
CA ASP A 25 -26.26 23.53 -16.70
C ASP A 25 -25.28 22.37 -16.55
N VAL A 26 -24.61 21.99 -17.63
CA VAL A 26 -23.50 21.05 -17.59
C VAL A 26 -22.23 21.80 -17.91
N VAL A 27 -21.21 21.67 -17.06
CA VAL A 27 -19.89 22.24 -17.29
C VAL A 27 -18.89 21.11 -17.27
N PHE A 28 -18.26 20.88 -18.41
CA PHE A 28 -17.20 19.91 -18.59
C PHE A 28 -15.88 20.61 -18.88
N GLY A 29 -14.81 20.02 -18.38
CA GLY A 29 -13.48 20.56 -18.47
C GLY A 29 -12.44 19.47 -18.59
N GLU A 30 -11.50 19.62 -19.51
CA GLU A 30 -10.43 18.65 -19.70
C GLU A 30 -9.13 19.31 -20.16
N VAL A 31 -8.03 18.89 -19.55
CA VAL A 31 -6.66 19.26 -19.94
C VAL A 31 -5.75 18.08 -19.61
N ALA A 32 -5.03 17.53 -20.60
CA ALA A 32 -4.09 16.43 -20.39
C ALA A 32 -4.67 15.26 -19.55
N GLY A 33 -5.91 14.84 -19.87
CA GLY A 33 -6.62 13.76 -19.18
C GLY A 33 -7.25 14.13 -17.83
N ILE A 34 -6.97 15.33 -17.29
CA ILE A 34 -7.60 15.81 -16.05
C ILE A 34 -8.99 16.30 -16.37
N THR A 35 -10.01 15.53 -15.99
CA THR A 35 -11.40 15.85 -16.29
C THR A 35 -12.16 16.36 -15.06
N THR A 36 -12.96 17.40 -15.25
CA THR A 36 -14.05 17.77 -14.35
C THR A 36 -15.35 17.79 -15.13
N CYS A 37 -16.42 17.32 -14.50
CA CYS A 37 -17.76 17.43 -15.05
C CYS A 37 -18.73 17.71 -13.91
N ARG A 38 -19.63 18.67 -14.10
CA ARG A 38 -20.67 19.02 -13.13
C ARG A 38 -21.99 19.24 -13.83
N ILE A 39 -23.07 18.70 -13.27
CA ILE A 39 -24.43 18.93 -13.72
C ILE A 39 -25.17 19.69 -12.62
N PHE A 40 -25.73 20.85 -12.95
CA PHE A 40 -26.59 21.62 -12.07
C PHE A 40 -28.02 21.58 -12.58
N ALA A 41 -28.92 21.00 -11.80
CA ALA A 41 -30.36 21.07 -12.01
C ALA A 41 -30.95 22.28 -11.28
N SER A 42 -31.62 23.15 -12.02
CA SER A 42 -32.30 24.34 -11.49
C SER A 42 -33.81 24.17 -11.57
N HIS A 43 -34.51 24.44 -10.48
CA HIS A 43 -35.97 24.43 -10.40
C HIS A 43 -36.48 25.61 -9.55
N PRO A 44 -37.54 26.34 -9.96
CA PRO A 44 -38.06 27.52 -9.26
C PRO A 44 -38.35 27.28 -7.77
N GLN A 45 -38.87 26.09 -7.44
CA GLN A 45 -39.24 25.76 -6.06
C GLN A 45 -38.11 25.09 -5.25
N HIS A 46 -37.10 24.53 -5.92
CA HIS A 46 -36.07 23.71 -5.26
C HIS A 46 -34.66 24.28 -5.34
N GLY A 47 -34.51 25.44 -6.00
CA GLY A 47 -33.24 26.09 -6.24
C GLY A 47 -32.36 25.31 -7.23
N ARG A 48 -31.06 25.58 -7.17
CA ARG A 48 -30.02 24.92 -7.97
C ARG A 48 -29.40 23.79 -7.16
N ARG A 49 -29.29 22.60 -7.73
CA ARG A 49 -28.77 21.38 -7.09
C ARG A 49 -27.74 20.70 -7.98
N LEU A 50 -26.69 20.16 -7.37
CA LEU A 50 -25.72 19.32 -8.06
C LEU A 50 -26.32 17.92 -8.28
N VAL A 51 -26.17 17.39 -9.48
CA VAL A 51 -26.62 16.04 -9.86
C VAL A 51 -25.38 15.16 -10.07
N PRO A 52 -25.39 13.88 -9.62
CA PRO A 52 -24.32 12.93 -9.93
C PRO A 52 -24.06 12.83 -11.43
N VAL A 53 -22.79 12.82 -11.82
CA VAL A 53 -22.38 12.73 -13.22
C VAL A 53 -22.10 11.26 -13.56
N PRO A 54 -22.81 10.67 -14.55
CA PRO A 54 -22.49 9.33 -15.04
C PRO A 54 -21.14 9.29 -15.75
N ASP A 55 -20.42 8.17 -15.65
CA ASP A 55 -19.13 7.99 -16.32
C ASP A 55 -19.27 8.05 -17.85
N GLU A 56 -20.40 7.55 -18.39
CA GLU A 56 -20.69 7.62 -19.82
C GLU A 56 -20.80 9.06 -20.31
N LEU A 57 -21.38 9.96 -19.51
CA LEU A 57 -21.45 11.38 -19.89
C LEU A 57 -20.06 12.00 -19.95
N ARG A 58 -19.20 11.64 -18.99
CA ARG A 58 -17.81 12.12 -18.96
C ARG A 58 -17.03 11.61 -20.17
N SER A 59 -17.13 10.32 -20.51
CA SER A 59 -16.45 9.76 -21.68
C SER A 59 -16.95 10.38 -22.99
N THR A 60 -18.26 10.57 -23.15
CA THR A 60 -18.82 11.24 -24.35
C THR A 60 -18.29 12.66 -24.52
N PHE A 61 -18.06 13.42 -23.44
CA PHE A 61 -17.43 14.73 -23.53
C PHE A 61 -15.96 14.68 -23.97
N VAL A 62 -15.19 13.67 -23.52
CA VAL A 62 -13.80 13.45 -23.94
C VAL A 62 -13.77 13.16 -25.46
N ASP A 63 -14.67 12.32 -25.94
CA ASP A 63 -14.79 12.01 -27.37
C ASP A 63 -15.22 13.23 -28.18
N LEU A 64 -16.22 13.98 -27.69
CA LEU A 64 -16.66 15.23 -28.30
C LEU A 64 -15.52 16.23 -28.39
N ARG A 65 -14.69 16.34 -27.35
CA ARG A 65 -13.51 17.22 -27.33
C ARG A 65 -12.51 16.86 -28.42
N ARG A 66 -12.23 15.57 -28.60
CA ARG A 66 -11.32 15.05 -29.63
C ARG A 66 -11.87 15.32 -31.03
N GLU A 67 -13.13 15.02 -31.27
CA GLU A 67 -13.75 15.17 -32.61
C GLU A 67 -13.98 16.63 -33.02
N THR A 68 -14.15 17.53 -32.04
CA THR A 68 -14.35 18.96 -32.29
C THR A 68 -13.07 19.79 -32.14
N ALA A 69 -11.91 19.15 -31.96
CA ALA A 69 -10.63 19.83 -31.92
C ALA A 69 -10.36 20.50 -33.28
N ASP A 70 -10.02 21.79 -33.25
CA ASP A 70 -9.71 22.56 -34.44
C ASP A 70 -8.20 22.50 -34.74
N ALA A 71 -7.82 22.36 -36.00
CA ALA A 71 -6.41 22.20 -36.38
C ALA A 71 -5.54 23.43 -36.08
N ASP A 72 -6.14 24.63 -35.98
CA ASP A 72 -5.43 25.88 -35.71
C ASP A 72 -5.60 26.32 -34.24
N ARG A 73 -6.80 26.13 -33.67
CA ARG A 73 -7.14 26.52 -32.29
C ARG A 73 -6.95 25.42 -31.24
N GLY A 74 -6.68 24.18 -31.65
CA GLY A 74 -6.67 22.99 -30.80
C GLY A 74 -8.05 22.67 -30.22
N ALA A 75 -8.07 21.76 -29.25
CA ALA A 75 -9.27 21.43 -28.47
C ALA A 75 -9.63 22.57 -27.51
N TRP A 76 -10.92 22.76 -27.26
CA TRP A 76 -11.39 23.65 -26.20
C TRP A 76 -10.97 23.15 -24.81
N PHE A 77 -10.91 24.06 -23.83
CA PHE A 77 -10.58 23.70 -22.44
C PHE A 77 -11.83 23.46 -21.59
N VAL A 78 -12.91 24.20 -21.87
CA VAL A 78 -14.20 24.07 -21.18
C VAL A 78 -15.32 23.97 -22.22
N ALA A 79 -16.24 23.03 -22.03
CA ALA A 79 -17.51 22.98 -22.73
C ALA A 79 -18.63 23.23 -21.72
N SER A 80 -19.59 24.08 -22.08
CA SER A 80 -20.79 24.32 -21.28
C SER A 80 -22.04 24.05 -22.10
N LEU A 81 -22.95 23.27 -21.54
CA LEU A 81 -24.28 22.99 -22.08
C LEU A 81 -25.32 23.61 -21.16
N HIS A 82 -26.23 24.40 -21.73
CA HIS A 82 -27.43 24.87 -21.06
C HIS A 82 -28.67 24.25 -21.73
N VAL A 83 -29.53 23.62 -20.94
CA VAL A 83 -30.83 23.08 -21.38
C VAL A 83 -31.92 23.75 -20.56
N SER A 84 -32.97 24.27 -21.20
CA SER A 84 -34.14 24.82 -20.51
C SER A 84 -35.44 24.14 -20.97
N ARG A 85 -36.39 24.02 -20.03
CA ARG A 85 -37.74 23.49 -20.24
C ARG A 85 -38.79 24.56 -19.95
N ARG A 86 -39.89 24.49 -20.68
CA ARG A 86 -41.14 25.17 -20.32
C ARG A 86 -41.79 24.43 -19.16
N LEU A 87 -42.65 25.13 -18.44
CA LEU A 87 -43.52 24.54 -17.40
C LEU A 87 -44.39 23.36 -17.93
N SER A 88 -44.59 23.28 -19.25
CA SER A 88 -45.28 22.16 -19.92
C SER A 88 -44.43 20.90 -20.04
N GLY A 89 -43.15 20.92 -19.63
CA GLY A 89 -42.19 19.83 -19.77
C GLY A 89 -41.48 19.78 -21.14
N GLU A 90 -41.88 20.63 -22.08
CA GLU A 90 -41.28 20.72 -23.41
C GLU A 90 -39.92 21.44 -23.34
N THR A 91 -38.89 20.86 -23.95
CA THR A 91 -37.59 21.52 -24.09
C THR A 91 -37.73 22.76 -24.98
N VAL A 92 -37.20 23.88 -24.51
CA VAL A 92 -37.28 25.17 -25.20
C VAL A 92 -35.98 25.49 -25.89
N HIS A 93 -34.85 25.31 -25.20
CA HIS A 93 -33.54 25.67 -25.72
C HIS A 93 -32.46 24.71 -25.21
N GLU A 94 -31.56 24.38 -26.13
CA GLU A 94 -30.30 23.68 -25.90
C GLU A 94 -29.20 24.58 -26.47
N THR A 95 -28.17 24.90 -25.68
CA THR A 95 -27.08 25.77 -26.12
C THR A 95 -25.76 25.21 -25.64
N PHE A 96 -24.89 24.89 -26.59
CA PHE A 96 -23.49 24.55 -26.34
C PHE A 96 -22.61 25.78 -26.51
N SER A 97 -21.56 25.85 -25.69
CA SER A 97 -20.50 26.84 -25.80
C SER A 97 -19.16 26.20 -25.48
N TYR A 98 -18.13 26.61 -26.22
CA TYR A 98 -16.78 26.08 -26.11
C TYR A 98 -15.83 27.24 -25.81
N ASP A 99 -15.12 27.15 -24.68
CA ASP A 99 -14.09 28.11 -24.32
C ASP A 99 -12.71 27.54 -24.67
N HIS A 100 -12.07 28.17 -25.65
CA HIS A 100 -10.71 27.86 -26.06
C HIS A 100 -9.67 28.75 -25.37
N ASP A 101 -10.07 29.88 -24.80
CA ASP A 101 -9.15 30.99 -24.54
C ASP A 101 -9.06 31.34 -23.06
N GLY A 102 -10.15 31.17 -22.31
CA GLY A 102 -10.20 31.34 -20.87
C GLY A 102 -9.32 30.34 -20.16
N ARG A 103 -8.61 30.81 -19.12
CA ARG A 103 -7.93 29.90 -18.19
C ARG A 103 -9.03 29.24 -17.36
N PRO A 104 -9.21 27.91 -17.47
CA PRO A 104 -10.28 27.25 -16.76
C PRO A 104 -10.09 27.32 -15.25
N GLU A 105 -11.20 27.48 -14.53
CA GLU A 105 -11.22 27.52 -13.06
C GLU A 105 -11.78 26.22 -12.48
N PHE A 106 -11.31 25.06 -12.95
CA PHE A 106 -11.96 23.76 -12.72
C PHE A 106 -12.20 23.42 -11.23
N LEU A 107 -11.38 23.94 -10.32
CA LEU A 107 -11.39 23.63 -8.87
C LEU A 107 -11.40 24.85 -7.95
N ARG A 108 -11.81 26.04 -8.43
CA ARG A 108 -11.82 27.24 -7.57
C ARG A 108 -12.76 27.09 -6.35
N ASP A 109 -13.83 26.32 -6.50
CA ASP A 109 -14.82 26.08 -5.43
C ASP A 109 -14.45 24.95 -4.47
N THR A 110 -13.59 23.99 -4.85
CA THR A 110 -13.07 22.97 -3.92
C THR A 110 -11.99 23.53 -2.99
N ALA A 111 -11.44 24.70 -3.31
CA ALA A 111 -10.53 25.44 -2.44
C ALA A 111 -11.24 26.13 -1.24
N ARG A 112 -12.57 26.02 -1.11
CA ARG A 112 -13.30 26.53 0.05
C ARG A 112 -13.42 25.47 1.16
N ALA A 113 -12.53 25.59 2.16
CA ALA A 113 -12.73 25.33 3.60
C ALA A 113 -11.41 25.06 4.37
N GLY A 114 -10.24 25.32 3.78
CA GLY A 114 -8.96 25.33 4.49
C GLY A 114 -8.43 26.75 4.69
N ALA A 115 -7.58 26.98 5.70
CA ALA A 115 -6.97 28.29 5.97
C ALA A 115 -6.07 28.82 4.83
N TRP A 116 -5.81 28.03 3.78
CA TRP A 116 -4.87 28.37 2.72
C TRP A 116 -5.39 27.95 1.33
N PRO A 117 -5.20 28.78 0.29
CA PRO A 117 -5.62 28.48 -1.08
C PRO A 117 -4.74 27.38 -1.68
N VAL A 118 -5.34 26.24 -1.99
CA VAL A 118 -4.74 25.25 -2.90
C VAL A 118 -4.67 25.89 -4.29
N PRO A 119 -3.53 25.85 -5.00
CA PRO A 119 -3.46 26.40 -6.34
C PRO A 119 -4.49 25.70 -7.25
N PRO A 120 -5.15 26.44 -8.14
CA PRO A 120 -6.20 25.88 -8.98
C PRO A 120 -5.58 24.87 -9.94
N LEU A 121 -5.99 23.60 -9.83
CA LEU A 121 -5.75 22.61 -10.86
C LEU A 121 -6.59 22.93 -12.11
N PRO A 122 -6.09 22.58 -13.31
CA PRO A 122 -4.75 22.15 -13.69
C PRO A 122 -3.69 23.25 -13.62
N TYR A 123 -2.43 22.82 -13.60
CA TYR A 123 -1.24 23.66 -13.63
C TYR A 123 -0.86 24.07 -15.05
N ASP A 124 0.01 25.07 -15.15
CA ASP A 124 0.56 25.55 -16.41
C ASP A 124 1.19 24.42 -17.25
N SER A 125 1.87 23.46 -16.61
CA SER A 125 2.48 22.28 -17.26
C SER A 125 1.48 21.34 -17.94
N ASP A 126 0.22 21.36 -17.50
CA ASP A 126 -0.81 20.47 -18.02
C ASP A 126 -1.42 21.04 -19.27
N PHE A 127 -1.58 22.36 -19.31
CA PHE A 127 -1.94 23.05 -20.53
C PHE A 127 -0.84 22.95 -21.58
N VAL A 128 0.44 22.95 -21.18
CA VAL A 128 1.55 22.71 -22.11
C VAL A 128 1.50 21.29 -22.68
N LEU A 129 1.20 20.28 -21.84
CA LEU A 129 0.97 18.90 -22.33
C LEU A 129 -0.19 18.80 -23.30
N ASP A 130 -1.30 19.44 -22.95
CA ASP A 130 -2.51 19.38 -23.76
C ASP A 130 -2.27 19.95 -25.18
N LEU A 131 -1.26 20.83 -25.35
CA LEU A 131 -0.79 21.28 -26.66
C LEU A 131 -0.04 20.21 -27.48
N ALA A 132 0.48 19.15 -26.85
CA ALA A 132 1.09 18.04 -27.57
C ALA A 132 0.03 17.19 -28.28
N ASP A 133 -1.09 16.93 -27.60
CA ASP A 133 -2.22 16.18 -28.17
C ASP A 133 -3.10 17.07 -29.06
N PHE A 134 -3.27 18.34 -28.68
CA PHE A 134 -4.12 19.31 -29.36
C PHE A 134 -3.35 20.58 -29.70
N PRO A 135 -2.46 20.52 -30.72
CA PRO A 135 -1.59 21.64 -31.07
C PRO A 135 -2.39 22.88 -31.45
N ARG A 136 -1.83 24.03 -31.10
CA ARG A 136 -2.40 25.35 -31.38
C ARG A 136 -1.39 26.22 -32.09
N SER A 137 -1.84 27.02 -33.04
CA SER A 137 -0.97 28.06 -33.59
C SER A 137 -0.73 29.17 -32.58
N ARG A 138 0.36 29.91 -32.79
CA ARG A 138 0.70 31.08 -31.97
C ARG A 138 -0.41 32.13 -31.92
N ARG A 139 -1.24 32.24 -32.97
CA ARG A 139 -2.37 33.18 -33.02
C ARG A 139 -3.47 32.79 -32.04
N HIS A 140 -3.66 31.50 -31.82
CA HIS A 140 -4.73 30.93 -30.99
C HIS A 140 -4.21 30.37 -29.65
N THR A 141 -2.97 30.70 -29.30
CA THR A 141 -2.41 30.41 -27.98
C THR A 141 -2.67 31.61 -27.06
N PRO A 142 -3.49 31.47 -26.01
CA PRO A 142 -3.77 32.55 -25.07
C PRO A 142 -2.48 33.07 -24.41
N ALA A 143 -2.49 34.34 -23.98
CA ALA A 143 -1.32 34.98 -23.39
C ALA A 143 -0.82 34.24 -22.12
N TRP A 144 -1.75 33.72 -21.31
CA TRP A 144 -1.40 32.95 -20.11
C TRP A 144 -0.72 31.62 -20.45
N LEU A 145 -1.15 30.95 -21.52
CA LEU A 145 -0.56 29.69 -21.98
C LEU A 145 0.78 29.93 -22.69
N THR A 146 0.91 31.01 -23.45
CA THR A 146 2.18 31.44 -24.03
C THR A 146 3.26 31.65 -22.95
N LYS A 147 2.87 32.18 -21.78
CA LYS A 147 3.77 32.34 -20.64
C LYS A 147 4.16 30.99 -20.03
N ALA A 148 3.23 30.04 -19.95
CA ALA A 148 3.48 28.69 -19.47
C ALA A 148 4.50 27.94 -20.35
N VAL A 149 4.31 27.95 -21.68
CA VAL A 149 5.20 27.31 -22.66
C VAL A 149 6.64 27.86 -22.62
N ARG A 150 6.82 29.12 -22.23
CA ARG A 150 8.14 29.76 -22.16
C ARG A 150 8.94 29.45 -20.89
N ARG A 151 8.34 28.83 -19.88
CA ARG A 151 9.10 28.46 -18.68
C ARG A 151 10.13 27.39 -19.04
N PRO A 152 11.36 27.47 -18.52
CA PRO A 152 12.36 26.45 -18.76
C PRO A 152 11.82 25.11 -18.29
N VAL A 153 11.81 24.19 -19.24
CA VAL A 153 11.65 22.75 -19.10
C VAL A 153 12.43 22.26 -17.88
N SER A 154 11.75 21.75 -16.85
CA SER A 154 12.39 21.04 -15.74
C SER A 154 12.80 19.64 -16.21
N SER A 155 13.61 18.94 -15.43
CA SER A 155 13.98 17.53 -15.66
C SER A 155 12.77 16.59 -15.80
N ASP A 156 11.57 17.05 -15.47
CA ASP A 156 10.30 16.33 -15.65
C ASP A 156 9.97 16.06 -17.13
N ASP A 157 10.64 16.73 -18.07
CA ASP A 157 10.27 16.68 -19.47
C ASP A 157 10.75 15.42 -20.24
N GLU A 158 11.65 14.60 -19.67
CA GLU A 158 12.02 13.31 -20.28
C GLU A 158 10.86 12.29 -20.28
N LEU A 159 9.86 12.50 -19.41
CA LEU A 159 8.63 11.72 -19.33
C LEU A 159 7.53 12.18 -20.33
N LEU A 160 7.82 13.11 -21.25
CA LEU A 160 6.82 13.73 -22.14
C LEU A 160 6.65 13.10 -23.52
N GLU A 161 7.38 12.04 -23.86
CA GLU A 161 7.17 11.43 -25.17
C GLU A 161 5.83 10.66 -25.22
N PRO A 162 5.00 10.86 -26.26
CA PRO A 162 3.71 10.19 -26.38
C PRO A 162 3.84 8.65 -26.27
N GLY A 163 2.91 8.00 -25.55
CA GLY A 163 2.90 6.54 -25.34
C GLY A 163 2.95 6.16 -23.86
N THR A 164 3.69 5.10 -23.51
CA THR A 164 3.85 4.59 -22.12
C THR A 164 4.32 5.65 -21.12
N ARG A 165 5.01 6.71 -21.58
CA ARG A 165 5.40 7.82 -20.69
C ARG A 165 4.24 8.73 -20.28
N GLY A 166 3.17 8.80 -21.08
CA GLY A 166 1.94 9.54 -20.74
C GLY A 166 1.17 8.92 -19.57
N GLU A 167 1.01 7.59 -19.56
CA GLU A 167 0.40 6.85 -18.45
C GLU A 167 1.23 6.98 -17.17
N ALA A 168 2.54 6.78 -17.26
CA ALA A 168 3.46 6.97 -16.14
C ALA A 168 3.29 8.36 -15.51
N ARG A 169 3.19 9.43 -16.32
CA ARG A 169 2.99 10.78 -15.80
C ARG A 169 1.66 10.96 -15.06
N LEU A 170 0.56 10.38 -15.55
CA LEU A 170 -0.72 10.44 -14.85
C LEU A 170 -0.63 9.78 -13.47
N LEU A 171 0.09 8.66 -13.37
CA LEU A 171 0.34 7.97 -12.11
C LEU A 171 1.18 8.82 -11.16
N VAL A 172 2.30 9.41 -11.61
CA VAL A 172 3.13 10.30 -10.78
C VAL A 172 2.36 11.52 -10.31
N ARG A 173 1.49 12.06 -11.17
CA ARG A 173 0.64 13.18 -10.78
C ARG A 173 -0.38 12.77 -9.72
N GLN A 174 -1.06 11.63 -9.90
CA GLN A 174 -2.00 11.13 -8.91
C GLN A 174 -1.28 10.86 -7.57
N LEU A 175 -0.06 10.34 -7.63
CA LEU A 175 0.83 10.15 -6.48
C LEU A 175 1.09 11.48 -5.75
N ALA A 176 1.50 12.52 -6.46
CA ALA A 176 1.72 13.85 -5.89
C ALA A 176 0.43 14.46 -5.30
N MET A 177 -0.71 14.26 -5.95
CA MET A 177 -2.00 14.73 -5.44
C MET A 177 -2.44 14.01 -4.18
N ASP A 178 -2.26 12.69 -4.11
CA ASP A 178 -2.57 11.89 -2.92
C ASP A 178 -1.67 12.29 -1.74
N VAL A 179 -0.41 12.63 -2.01
CA VAL A 179 0.50 13.22 -1.00
C VAL A 179 -0.01 14.58 -0.52
N VAL A 180 -0.43 15.48 -1.41
CA VAL A 180 -0.98 16.79 -1.02
C VAL A 180 -2.26 16.65 -0.20
N ASP A 181 -3.14 15.73 -0.58
CA ASP A 181 -4.39 15.44 0.13
C ASP A 181 -4.12 14.88 1.53
N ALA A 182 -3.18 13.94 1.65
CA ALA A 182 -2.72 13.37 2.92
C ALA A 182 -2.18 14.42 3.90
N HIS A 183 -1.59 15.50 3.39
CA HIS A 183 -1.07 16.60 4.21
C HIS A 183 -2.07 17.76 4.37
N ARG A 184 -3.34 17.58 3.98
CA ARG A 184 -4.37 18.62 4.12
C ARG A 184 -4.52 19.00 5.59
N GLY A 185 -4.45 20.31 5.86
CA GLY A 185 -4.57 20.87 7.21
C GLY A 185 -3.23 21.05 7.94
N LEU A 186 -2.13 20.54 7.39
CA LEU A 186 -0.79 20.75 7.95
C LEU A 186 -0.09 21.95 7.29
N PRO A 187 0.66 22.78 8.03
CA PRO A 187 1.42 23.90 7.48
C PRO A 187 2.78 23.44 6.95
N TRP A 188 2.80 22.63 5.89
CA TRP A 188 4.03 22.06 5.33
C TRP A 188 4.60 22.87 4.15
N SER A 189 5.89 22.71 3.87
CA SER A 189 6.61 23.38 2.78
C SER A 189 7.18 22.41 1.74
N ARG A 190 7.59 21.21 2.16
CA ARG A 190 8.11 20.16 1.30
C ARG A 190 7.91 18.81 1.98
N THR A 191 7.60 17.76 1.22
CA THR A 191 7.67 16.40 1.71
C THR A 191 8.50 15.57 0.75
N ASP A 192 9.42 14.79 1.30
CA ASP A 192 10.26 13.88 0.53
C ASP A 192 9.85 12.47 0.92
N HIS A 193 9.49 11.69 -0.09
CA HIS A 193 9.16 10.29 0.05
C HIS A 193 10.20 9.45 -0.67
N GLU A 194 10.70 8.44 0.03
CA GLU A 194 11.49 7.38 -0.56
C GLU A 194 10.67 6.10 -0.54
N PHE A 195 10.66 5.42 -1.68
CA PHE A 195 9.94 4.18 -1.90
C PHE A 195 10.90 3.09 -2.34
N VAL A 196 10.83 1.94 -1.69
CA VAL A 196 11.40 0.68 -2.23
C VAL A 196 10.22 -0.16 -2.67
N VAL A 197 10.22 -0.54 -3.94
CA VAL A 197 9.11 -1.26 -4.55
C VAL A 197 9.67 -2.55 -5.13
N LEU A 198 9.12 -3.67 -4.67
CA LEU A 198 9.32 -5.00 -5.22
C LEU A 198 7.98 -5.51 -5.78
N ASP A 199 8.01 -6.66 -6.46
CA ASP A 199 6.81 -7.32 -6.98
C ASP A 199 5.68 -7.44 -5.94
N ARG A 200 6.00 -7.99 -4.75
CA ARG A 200 4.99 -8.33 -3.73
C ARG A 200 4.96 -7.42 -2.52
N SER A 201 5.93 -6.52 -2.42
CA SER A 201 6.15 -5.71 -1.22
C SER A 201 6.61 -4.33 -1.60
N SER A 202 6.23 -3.36 -0.78
CA SER A 202 6.70 -2.00 -0.96
C SER A 202 6.79 -1.33 0.39
N TRP A 203 7.81 -0.52 0.55
CA TRP A 203 8.08 0.21 1.76
C TRP A 203 8.23 1.67 1.39
N SER A 204 7.70 2.53 2.25
CA SER A 204 7.77 3.96 2.06
C SER A 204 8.19 4.61 3.35
N THR A 205 8.81 5.76 3.20
CA THR A 205 9.27 6.57 4.32
C THR A 205 9.15 8.02 3.92
N GLY A 206 8.87 8.89 4.87
CA GLY A 206 8.65 10.31 4.60
C GLY A 206 9.48 11.20 5.51
N THR A 207 9.95 12.31 4.96
CA THR A 207 10.31 13.49 5.77
C THR A 207 9.52 14.68 5.28
N THR A 208 8.73 15.27 6.17
CA THR A 208 7.95 16.47 5.88
C THR A 208 8.60 17.66 6.57
N LEU A 209 9.05 18.64 5.79
CA LEU A 209 9.48 19.95 6.29
C LEU A 209 8.24 20.83 6.48
N LEU A 210 8.01 21.23 7.72
CA LEU A 210 6.98 22.20 8.08
C LEU A 210 7.46 23.63 7.77
N ARG A 211 6.52 24.55 7.56
CA ARG A 211 6.82 25.96 7.20
C ARG A 211 7.56 26.73 8.28
N ASP A 212 7.49 26.28 9.53
CA ASP A 212 8.26 26.81 10.66
C ASP A 212 9.72 26.29 10.69
N GLY A 213 10.09 25.42 9.73
CA GLY A 213 11.39 24.78 9.65
C GLY A 213 11.49 23.45 10.41
N THR A 214 10.44 23.04 11.12
CA THR A 214 10.42 21.76 11.84
C THR A 214 10.39 20.59 10.87
N VAL A 215 11.25 19.59 11.07
CA VAL A 215 11.25 18.37 10.28
C VAL A 215 10.44 17.31 11.02
N HIS A 216 9.33 16.88 10.43
CA HIS A 216 8.59 15.71 10.87
C HIS A 216 9.15 14.47 10.16
N ARG A 217 9.65 13.51 10.96
CA ARG A 217 10.09 12.19 10.48
C ARG A 217 9.11 11.16 11.01
N GLY A 218 8.58 10.33 10.13
CA GLY A 218 7.65 9.28 10.52
C GLY A 218 7.21 8.47 9.31
N ASP A 219 6.27 7.55 9.56
CA ASP A 219 5.55 6.89 8.49
C ASP A 219 4.90 7.96 7.63
N PRO A 220 5.07 7.87 6.30
CA PRO A 220 4.52 8.88 5.42
C PRO A 220 3.00 8.90 5.61
N LEU A 221 2.41 10.09 5.64
CA LEU A 221 0.96 10.28 5.78
C LEU A 221 0.14 9.72 4.60
N VAL A 222 0.79 9.01 3.68
CA VAL A 222 0.22 8.46 2.46
C VAL A 222 -0.52 7.16 2.76
N GLY A 223 -1.71 7.01 2.20
CA GLY A 223 -2.49 5.78 2.34
C GLY A 223 -1.95 4.64 1.46
N ALA A 224 -2.49 3.43 1.64
CA ALA A 224 -2.12 2.24 0.87
C ALA A 224 -2.19 2.43 -0.66
N ARG A 225 -3.11 3.27 -1.15
CA ARG A 225 -3.27 3.61 -2.57
C ARG A 225 -1.99 4.15 -3.22
N VAL A 226 -1.15 4.87 -2.47
CA VAL A 226 0.11 5.41 -2.98
C VAL A 226 1.09 4.29 -3.36
N HIS A 227 1.07 3.17 -2.63
CA HIS A 227 1.86 1.99 -2.95
C HIS A 227 1.34 1.26 -4.19
N ASP A 228 0.02 1.24 -4.41
CA ASP A 228 -0.57 0.69 -5.64
C ASP A 228 -0.16 1.51 -6.86
N LEU A 229 -0.25 2.85 -6.78
CA LEU A 229 0.15 3.75 -7.87
C LEU A 229 1.64 3.62 -8.22
N LEU A 230 2.50 3.38 -7.23
CA LEU A 230 3.92 3.16 -7.47
C LEU A 230 4.21 1.81 -8.11
N ARG A 231 3.49 0.75 -7.74
CA ARG A 231 3.58 -0.55 -8.42
C ARG A 231 3.13 -0.43 -9.87
N GLU A 232 2.01 0.24 -10.12
CA GLU A 232 1.53 0.51 -11.48
C GLU A 232 2.55 1.35 -12.26
N LEU A 233 3.09 2.41 -11.66
CA LEU A 233 4.14 3.22 -12.27
C LEU A 233 5.37 2.37 -12.62
N ARG A 234 5.77 1.47 -11.72
CA ARG A 234 6.91 0.57 -11.91
C ARG A 234 6.70 -0.37 -13.10
N GLU A 235 5.51 -0.95 -13.22
CA GLU A 235 5.15 -1.79 -14.37
C GLU A 235 5.19 -1.00 -15.68
N THR A 236 4.52 0.16 -15.72
CA THR A 236 4.44 1.01 -16.92
C THR A 236 5.82 1.54 -17.36
N THR A 237 6.76 1.69 -16.41
CA THR A 237 8.11 2.23 -16.68
C THR A 237 9.20 1.15 -16.71
N THR A 238 8.84 -0.13 -16.66
CA THR A 238 9.80 -1.24 -16.76
C THR A 238 10.42 -1.28 -18.14
N ASP A 239 11.75 -1.28 -18.18
CA ASP A 239 12.51 -1.41 -19.43
C ASP A 239 12.79 -2.89 -19.71
N PRO A 240 12.53 -3.41 -20.93
CA PRO A 240 12.73 -4.84 -21.23
C PRO A 240 14.16 -5.35 -21.04
N ALA A 241 15.18 -4.49 -21.15
CA ALA A 241 16.58 -4.85 -21.00
C ALA A 241 17.13 -4.54 -19.60
N ARG A 242 16.73 -3.41 -19.01
CA ARG A 242 17.18 -2.95 -17.68
C ARG A 242 16.32 -3.45 -16.53
N GLY A 243 15.14 -3.99 -16.82
CA GLY A 243 14.12 -4.36 -15.84
C GLY A 243 13.47 -3.14 -15.17
N ALA A 244 12.79 -3.41 -14.06
CA ALA A 244 12.15 -2.38 -13.24
C ALA A 244 13.18 -1.63 -12.40
N TRP A 245 12.93 -0.36 -12.08
CA TRP A 245 13.72 0.38 -11.09
C TRP A 245 13.53 -0.20 -9.68
N LEU A 246 14.51 0.04 -8.79
CA LEU A 246 14.59 -0.59 -7.46
C LEU A 246 14.02 0.30 -6.35
N SER A 247 14.21 1.61 -6.47
CA SER A 247 13.61 2.60 -5.58
C SER A 247 13.23 3.89 -6.32
N ALA A 248 12.36 4.68 -5.70
CA ALA A 248 11.91 5.97 -6.21
C ALA A 248 11.98 7.05 -5.12
N PHE A 249 12.43 8.25 -5.50
CA PHE A 249 12.46 9.44 -4.64
C PHE A 249 11.49 10.45 -5.19
N LEU A 250 10.45 10.73 -4.42
CA LEU A 250 9.43 11.71 -4.76
C LEU A 250 9.50 12.88 -3.78
N THR A 251 9.91 14.04 -4.24
CA THR A 251 9.70 15.29 -3.53
C THR A 251 8.40 15.91 -4.00
N VAL A 252 7.51 16.29 -3.09
CA VAL A 252 6.26 17.00 -3.40
C VAL A 252 6.26 18.33 -2.67
N PHE A 253 5.64 19.34 -3.26
CA PHE A 253 5.41 20.67 -2.68
C PHE A 253 3.91 20.94 -2.47
N PRO A 254 3.52 21.92 -1.62
CA PRO A 254 2.11 22.21 -1.35
C PRO A 254 1.28 22.61 -2.58
N ASP A 255 1.94 23.05 -3.65
CA ASP A 255 1.30 23.35 -4.92
C ASP A 255 1.19 22.13 -5.84
N ALA A 256 1.45 20.92 -5.34
CA ALA A 256 1.56 19.65 -6.06
C ALA A 256 2.60 19.63 -7.20
N SER A 257 3.50 20.62 -7.26
CA SER A 257 4.74 20.41 -8.01
C SER A 257 5.53 19.28 -7.34
N PHE A 258 6.27 18.52 -8.13
CA PHE A 258 7.02 17.37 -7.65
C PHE A 258 8.33 17.21 -8.41
N ASP A 259 9.27 16.45 -7.84
CA ASP A 259 10.48 15.92 -8.48
C ASP A 259 10.47 14.41 -8.22
N LEU A 260 10.51 13.59 -9.27
CA LEU A 260 10.58 12.13 -9.16
C LEU A 260 11.88 11.62 -9.75
N ARG A 261 12.65 10.88 -8.96
CA ARG A 261 13.88 10.22 -9.40
C ARG A 261 13.77 8.73 -9.20
N LEU A 262 14.00 7.97 -10.26
CA LEU A 262 14.01 6.52 -10.25
C LEU A 262 15.45 6.03 -10.12
N ASN A 263 15.69 5.09 -9.22
CA ASN A 263 16.99 4.50 -8.99
C ASN A 263 17.01 3.06 -9.55
N PRO A 264 17.68 2.83 -10.68
CA PRO A 264 17.76 1.50 -11.28
C PRO A 264 18.85 0.63 -10.70
N ASP A 265 19.89 1.19 -10.06
CA ASP A 265 21.16 0.46 -9.89
C ASP A 265 21.68 0.39 -8.45
N THR A 266 21.31 1.35 -7.60
CA THR A 266 21.81 1.41 -6.23
C THR A 266 20.94 0.55 -5.33
N ARG A 267 21.54 -0.32 -4.51
CA ARG A 267 20.79 -1.12 -3.55
C ARG A 267 20.14 -0.22 -2.49
N PRO A 268 18.81 -0.17 -2.38
CA PRO A 268 18.17 0.56 -1.29
C PRO A 268 18.09 -0.31 -0.02
N HIS A 269 18.28 0.31 1.15
CA HIS A 269 18.09 -0.33 2.45
C HIS A 269 17.05 0.42 3.29
N THR A 270 15.91 -0.20 3.56
CA THR A 270 14.85 0.33 4.42
C THR A 270 15.12 -0.04 5.88
N HIS A 271 16.05 0.67 6.51
CA HIS A 271 16.22 0.55 7.96
C HIS A 271 15.44 1.65 8.67
N LEU A 272 14.42 1.27 9.45
CA LEU A 272 13.51 2.18 10.16
C LEU A 272 14.25 3.18 11.08
N GLN A 273 15.47 2.84 11.53
CA GLN A 273 16.24 3.67 12.46
C GLN A 273 17.49 4.33 11.84
N ALA A 274 17.86 4.01 10.59
CA ALA A 274 19.10 4.56 10.02
C ALA A 274 18.86 5.95 9.40
N THR A 275 19.81 6.86 9.66
CA THR A 275 19.84 8.19 9.04
C THR A 275 20.40 8.18 7.61
N ASP A 276 21.09 7.09 7.24
CA ASP A 276 21.63 6.85 5.90
C ASP A 276 21.22 5.44 5.44
N ARG A 277 20.49 5.38 4.34
CA ARG A 277 19.82 4.19 3.80
C ARG A 277 20.47 3.62 2.55
N TRP A 278 21.48 4.33 2.06
CA TRP A 278 22.40 3.81 1.06
C TRP A 278 23.53 3.02 1.70
N ARG A 279 23.65 3.16 3.02
CA ARG A 279 24.54 2.34 3.82
C ARG A 279 23.86 1.02 4.13
N ALA A 280 24.48 -0.06 3.66
CA ALA A 280 24.10 -1.40 4.09
C ALA A 280 24.14 -1.48 5.62
N PRO A 281 23.14 -2.11 6.26
CA PRO A 281 23.19 -2.36 7.69
C PRO A 281 24.42 -3.19 8.04
N GLU A 282 24.91 -3.05 9.27
CA GLU A 282 26.08 -3.80 9.73
C GLU A 282 25.85 -5.31 9.68
N ARG A 283 24.60 -5.74 9.90
CA ARG A 283 24.17 -7.13 9.75
C ARG A 283 23.30 -7.28 8.50
N ALA A 284 23.63 -8.27 7.67
CA ALA A 284 22.85 -8.57 6.47
C ALA A 284 21.39 -8.95 6.79
N ALA A 285 21.15 -9.58 7.95
CA ALA A 285 19.81 -9.93 8.42
C ALA A 285 18.86 -8.74 8.60
N ASP A 286 19.42 -7.58 8.95
CA ASP A 286 18.69 -6.32 9.17
C ASP A 286 18.41 -5.60 7.85
N ALA A 287 18.96 -6.09 6.73
CA ALA A 287 18.64 -5.55 5.42
C ALA A 287 17.20 -5.86 5.07
N ARG A 288 16.44 -4.80 4.86
CA ARG A 288 15.14 -4.83 4.19
C ARG A 288 15.23 -3.97 2.94
N PRO A 289 14.78 -4.44 1.78
CA PRO A 289 14.42 -5.83 1.49
C PRO A 289 15.62 -6.78 1.61
N GLY A 290 15.34 -8.03 1.98
CA GLY A 290 16.33 -9.10 2.09
C GLY A 290 16.76 -9.65 0.73
N ASP A 291 17.86 -10.42 0.71
CA ASP A 291 18.46 -10.99 -0.50
C ASP A 291 17.47 -11.86 -1.31
N ALA A 292 16.70 -12.72 -0.64
CA ALA A 292 15.69 -13.56 -1.29
C ALA A 292 14.54 -12.74 -1.94
N GLU A 293 14.16 -11.61 -1.34
CA GLU A 293 13.14 -10.71 -1.91
C GLU A 293 13.65 -10.05 -3.18
N TRP A 294 14.94 -9.67 -3.22
CA TRP A 294 15.58 -9.20 -4.45
C TRP A 294 15.62 -10.29 -5.52
N VAL A 295 16.01 -11.52 -5.20
CA VAL A 295 15.99 -12.60 -6.21
C VAL A 295 14.59 -12.83 -6.78
N SER A 296 13.56 -12.85 -5.92
CA SER A 296 12.17 -12.96 -6.37
C SER A 296 11.75 -11.78 -7.26
N ASP A 297 12.20 -10.56 -6.95
CA ASP A 297 11.91 -9.39 -7.77
C ASP A 297 12.58 -9.48 -9.16
N LEU A 298 13.79 -10.02 -9.23
CA LEU A 298 14.50 -10.25 -10.50
C LEU A 298 13.82 -11.30 -11.38
N GLU A 299 13.15 -12.29 -10.78
CA GLU A 299 12.36 -13.28 -11.52
C GLU A 299 11.14 -12.64 -12.20
N THR A 300 10.48 -11.69 -11.52
CA THR A 300 9.33 -10.96 -12.06
C THR A 300 9.77 -9.88 -13.07
N HIS A 301 10.83 -9.13 -12.77
CA HIS A 301 11.35 -8.04 -13.60
C HIS A 301 12.77 -8.35 -14.06
N PRO A 302 12.94 -9.25 -15.05
CA PRO A 302 14.25 -9.72 -15.46
C PRO A 302 15.11 -8.60 -16.02
N ARG A 303 16.41 -8.70 -15.74
CA ARG A 303 17.44 -7.80 -16.25
C ARG A 303 18.40 -8.55 -17.15
N SER A 304 18.80 -7.91 -18.24
CA SER A 304 19.93 -8.41 -19.03
C SER A 304 21.22 -8.37 -18.19
N PRO A 305 22.19 -9.28 -18.43
CA PRO A 305 23.42 -9.33 -17.65
C PRO A 305 24.22 -8.00 -17.63
N GLU A 306 24.12 -7.20 -18.70
CA GLU A 306 24.77 -5.90 -18.83
C GLU A 306 24.15 -4.81 -17.94
N HIS A 307 22.92 -5.02 -17.48
CA HIS A 307 22.15 -4.10 -16.64
C HIS A 307 21.88 -4.65 -15.23
N LEU A 308 22.52 -5.76 -14.87
CA LEU A 308 22.47 -6.32 -13.52
C LEU A 308 23.61 -5.72 -12.68
N PRO A 309 23.33 -4.89 -11.67
CA PRO A 309 24.39 -4.32 -10.82
C PRO A 309 25.20 -5.41 -10.13
N ALA A 310 26.49 -5.16 -9.90
CA ALA A 310 27.41 -6.17 -9.32
C ALA A 310 26.93 -6.73 -7.97
N TRP A 311 26.32 -5.90 -7.12
CA TRP A 311 25.75 -6.36 -5.85
C TRP A 311 24.55 -7.29 -6.05
N TYR A 312 23.74 -7.05 -7.09
CA TYR A 312 22.55 -7.84 -7.38
C TYR A 312 22.96 -9.20 -7.93
N ALA A 313 23.97 -9.24 -8.81
CA ALA A 313 24.59 -10.47 -9.28
C ALA A 313 25.17 -11.31 -8.13
N ALA A 314 25.84 -10.67 -7.16
CA ALA A 314 26.39 -11.35 -5.99
C ALA A 314 25.30 -11.94 -5.10
N ILE A 315 24.16 -11.26 -4.93
CA ILE A 315 22.98 -11.79 -4.22
C ILE A 315 22.44 -13.03 -4.93
N VAL A 316 22.26 -12.98 -6.25
CA VAL A 316 21.76 -14.12 -7.03
C VAL A 316 22.68 -15.33 -6.88
N GLU A 317 24.00 -15.15 -6.99
CA GLU A 317 24.96 -16.23 -6.79
C GLU A 317 24.90 -16.79 -5.36
N SER A 318 24.81 -15.92 -4.35
CA SER A 318 24.69 -16.31 -2.94
C SER A 318 23.42 -17.14 -2.69
N GLU A 319 22.26 -16.68 -3.16
CA GLU A 319 20.99 -17.37 -3.00
C GLU A 319 20.93 -18.69 -3.79
N GLN A 320 21.53 -18.75 -4.98
CA GLN A 320 21.68 -20.00 -5.73
C GLN A 320 22.53 -21.00 -4.96
N ARG A 321 23.67 -20.57 -4.42
CA ARG A 321 24.54 -21.42 -3.59
C ARG A 321 23.81 -21.89 -2.34
N ARG A 322 23.04 -21.02 -1.67
CA ARG A 322 22.17 -21.39 -0.55
C ARG A 322 21.13 -22.42 -0.96
N ALA A 323 20.47 -22.26 -2.11
CA ALA A 323 19.50 -23.21 -2.63
C ALA A 323 20.12 -24.58 -2.98
N GLU A 324 21.33 -24.59 -3.55
CA GLU A 324 22.09 -25.81 -3.82
C GLU A 324 22.48 -26.52 -2.52
N LEU A 325 23.00 -25.78 -1.53
CA LEU A 325 23.34 -26.31 -0.21
C LEU A 325 22.12 -26.90 0.49
N ARG A 326 20.96 -26.23 0.41
CA ARG A 326 19.68 -26.73 0.93
C ARG A 326 19.26 -28.03 0.27
N THR A 327 19.34 -28.09 -1.06
CA THR A 327 18.98 -29.31 -1.81
C THR A 327 19.94 -30.48 -1.53
N ALA A 328 21.23 -30.17 -1.34
CA ALA A 328 22.27 -31.16 -1.13
C ALA A 328 22.36 -31.68 0.31
N THR A 329 21.82 -30.94 1.29
CA THR A 329 21.87 -31.29 2.71
C THR A 329 20.57 -31.98 3.12
N PRO A 330 20.56 -33.31 3.34
CA PRO A 330 19.36 -33.98 3.85
C PRO A 330 18.92 -33.35 5.17
N PHE A 331 17.62 -33.15 5.36
CA PHE A 331 17.07 -32.56 6.60
C PHE A 331 17.64 -33.19 7.87
N ALA A 332 17.83 -34.51 7.93
CA ALA A 332 18.42 -35.20 9.09
C ALA A 332 19.85 -34.75 9.46
N ARG A 333 20.56 -34.03 8.57
CA ARG A 333 21.90 -33.47 8.79
C ARG A 333 21.89 -31.99 9.15
N THR A 334 20.75 -31.32 9.07
CA THR A 334 20.61 -29.93 9.52
C THR A 334 20.57 -29.85 11.04
N ARG A 335 20.87 -28.67 11.61
CA ARG A 335 20.76 -28.45 13.07
C ARG A 335 19.31 -28.63 13.53
N ILE A 336 18.35 -28.22 12.70
CA ILE A 336 16.91 -28.41 12.93
C ILE A 336 16.52 -29.88 12.85
N GLY A 337 16.96 -30.63 11.84
CA GLY A 337 16.64 -32.05 11.75
C GLY A 337 17.28 -32.86 12.87
N ALA A 338 18.49 -32.51 13.29
CA ALA A 338 19.10 -33.07 14.49
C ALA A 338 18.29 -32.73 15.77
N ALA A 339 17.73 -31.53 15.86
CA ALA A 339 16.88 -31.09 16.97
C ALA A 339 15.51 -31.79 16.98
N VAL A 340 14.88 -31.98 15.82
CA VAL A 340 13.64 -32.76 15.63
C VAL A 340 13.85 -34.22 16.00
N ALA A 341 14.99 -34.81 15.64
CA ALA A 341 15.33 -36.20 15.95
C ALA A 341 15.61 -36.46 17.45
N ARG A 342 15.82 -35.42 18.27
CA ARG A 342 16.01 -35.59 19.72
C ARG A 342 14.71 -36.02 20.39
N SER A 343 14.84 -36.88 21.39
CA SER A 343 13.72 -37.25 22.26
C SER A 343 13.22 -36.05 23.06
N SER A 344 11.91 -36.00 23.28
CA SER A 344 11.27 -35.05 24.18
C SER A 344 11.94 -35.05 25.56
N PRO A 345 12.33 -33.89 26.13
CA PRO A 345 12.77 -33.80 27.52
C PRO A 345 11.63 -34.05 28.53
N GLY A 346 10.37 -34.14 28.07
CA GLY A 346 9.19 -34.13 28.93
C GLY A 346 8.84 -32.71 29.40
N LEU A 347 7.99 -32.62 30.42
CA LEU A 347 7.60 -31.33 31.01
C LEU A 347 8.61 -30.86 32.07
N PRO A 348 8.88 -29.55 32.17
CA PRO A 348 9.72 -29.00 33.22
C PRO A 348 9.11 -29.25 34.60
N THR A 349 9.95 -29.32 35.64
CA THR A 349 9.53 -29.70 37.01
C THR A 349 8.43 -28.80 37.56
N SER A 350 8.45 -27.51 37.24
CA SER A 350 7.42 -26.51 37.56
C SER A 350 6.01 -26.88 37.08
N LEU A 351 5.92 -27.61 35.96
CA LEU A 351 4.65 -27.96 35.31
C LEU A 351 4.19 -29.40 35.61
N GLN A 352 5.01 -30.22 36.28
CA GLN A 352 4.69 -31.62 36.56
C GLN A 352 3.42 -31.79 37.38
N ASP A 353 3.18 -30.90 38.35
CA ASP A 353 1.98 -30.97 39.18
C ASP A 353 0.70 -30.66 38.38
N LEU A 354 0.78 -29.85 37.32
CA LEU A 354 -0.37 -29.52 36.47
C LEU A 354 -0.72 -30.67 35.53
N ALA A 355 0.30 -31.38 35.01
CA ALA A 355 0.17 -32.48 34.06
C ALA A 355 -0.74 -33.64 34.55
N GLY A 356 -0.91 -33.77 35.86
CA GLY A 356 -1.83 -34.75 36.46
C GLY A 356 -3.31 -34.46 36.20
N THR A 357 -3.67 -33.20 35.96
CA THR A 357 -5.06 -32.77 35.79
C THR A 357 -5.56 -32.99 34.35
N PRO A 358 -6.83 -33.38 34.14
CA PRO A 358 -7.36 -33.65 32.80
C PRO A 358 -7.19 -32.53 31.76
N PRO A 359 -7.53 -31.25 32.04
CA PRO A 359 -7.43 -30.20 31.02
C PRO A 359 -5.97 -29.96 30.60
N TRP A 360 -5.04 -29.88 31.56
CA TRP A 360 -3.61 -29.67 31.28
C TRP A 360 -2.95 -30.86 30.58
N ARG A 361 -3.37 -32.09 30.87
CA ARG A 361 -2.88 -33.27 30.14
C ARG A 361 -3.21 -33.17 28.66
N THR A 362 -4.43 -32.77 28.32
CA THR A 362 -4.86 -32.56 26.93
C THR A 362 -4.03 -31.47 26.28
N LEU A 363 -3.92 -30.30 26.91
CA LEU A 363 -3.16 -29.16 26.38
C LEU A 363 -1.67 -29.52 26.15
N PHE A 364 -0.99 -30.10 27.15
CA PHE A 364 0.41 -30.49 27.02
C PHE A 364 0.65 -31.58 25.97
N SER A 365 -0.32 -32.46 25.72
CA SER A 365 -0.18 -33.49 24.68
C SER A 365 -0.13 -32.92 23.26
N SER A 366 -0.63 -31.71 23.05
CA SER A 366 -0.61 -31.01 21.75
C SER A 366 0.68 -30.21 21.51
N VAL A 367 1.44 -29.87 22.55
CA VAL A 367 2.63 -28.99 22.46
C VAL A 367 3.74 -29.59 21.60
N GLU A 368 4.16 -30.83 21.89
CA GLU A 368 5.27 -31.45 21.15
C GLU A 368 4.94 -31.69 19.66
N PRO A 369 3.77 -32.25 19.28
CA PRO A 369 3.40 -32.36 17.88
C PRO A 369 3.38 -31.01 17.15
N ALA A 370 2.83 -29.96 17.76
CA ALA A 370 2.80 -28.61 17.19
C ALA A 370 4.22 -28.04 17.03
N LEU A 371 5.09 -28.18 18.04
CA LEU A 371 6.48 -27.76 17.95
C LEU A 371 7.24 -28.50 16.84
N LEU A 372 7.11 -29.82 16.76
CA LEU A 372 7.76 -30.62 15.73
C LEU A 372 7.24 -30.26 14.34
N HIS A 373 5.94 -29.98 14.22
CA HIS A 373 5.36 -29.47 12.98
C HIS A 373 6.04 -28.16 12.59
N GLN A 374 6.02 -27.15 13.47
CA GLN A 374 6.64 -25.84 13.22
C GLN A 374 8.11 -25.96 12.86
N LEU A 375 8.90 -26.75 13.59
CA LEU A 375 10.32 -26.95 13.28
C LEU A 375 10.55 -27.65 11.93
N THR A 376 9.61 -28.47 11.46
CA THR A 376 9.75 -29.22 10.20
C THR A 376 9.24 -28.42 9.00
N THR A 377 8.18 -27.63 9.16
CA THR A 377 7.49 -26.91 8.06
C THR A 377 7.83 -25.43 8.00
N GLY A 378 8.32 -24.85 9.09
CA GLY A 378 8.70 -23.45 9.13
C GLY A 378 9.97 -23.17 8.33
N TRP A 379 10.13 -21.90 7.96
CA TRP A 379 11.20 -21.42 7.07
C TRP A 379 12.48 -21.14 7.88
N TRP A 380 12.96 -22.16 8.59
CA TRP A 380 14.11 -22.05 9.49
C TRP A 380 15.45 -22.42 8.80
N GLU A 381 15.40 -22.77 7.52
CA GLU A 381 16.55 -23.23 6.73
C GLU A 381 17.70 -22.21 6.69
N LEU A 382 17.38 -20.91 6.84
CA LEU A 382 18.36 -19.82 6.92
C LEU A 382 19.25 -19.91 8.18
N LEU A 383 18.84 -20.67 9.19
CA LEU A 383 19.56 -20.79 10.46
C LEU A 383 20.71 -21.81 10.40
N ASP A 384 20.77 -22.68 9.40
CA ASP A 384 21.95 -23.53 9.19
C ASP A 384 23.10 -22.77 8.51
N ASP A 385 22.89 -21.51 8.11
CA ASP A 385 23.93 -20.61 7.62
C ASP A 385 24.76 -20.10 8.82
N PRO A 386 26.08 -20.38 8.89
CA PRO A 386 26.96 -19.88 9.95
C PRO A 386 26.96 -18.36 10.08
N GLU A 387 26.66 -17.63 8.99
CA GLU A 387 26.58 -16.17 9.00
C GLU A 387 25.34 -15.63 9.74
N GLN A 388 24.37 -16.49 10.04
CA GLN A 388 23.12 -16.15 10.74
C GLN A 388 23.08 -16.74 12.16
N GLU A 389 24.23 -17.16 12.72
CA GLU A 389 24.28 -17.80 14.04
C GLU A 389 23.70 -16.90 15.15
N ASP A 390 23.85 -15.59 15.02
CA ASP A 390 23.37 -14.59 15.97
C ASP A 390 21.85 -14.38 15.95
N LEU A 391 21.15 -14.81 14.89
CA LEU A 391 19.69 -14.75 14.80
C LEU A 391 18.99 -15.86 15.56
N TRP A 392 19.67 -16.97 15.82
CA TRP A 392 19.07 -18.17 16.43
C TRP A 392 18.24 -17.89 17.69
N PRO A 393 18.69 -17.09 18.67
CA PRO A 393 17.88 -16.81 19.86
C PRO A 393 16.55 -16.16 19.51
N HIS A 394 16.58 -15.12 18.66
CA HIS A 394 15.40 -14.40 18.21
C HIS A 394 14.45 -15.27 17.40
N THR A 395 15.01 -16.15 16.57
CA THR A 395 14.19 -17.05 15.77
C THR A 395 13.51 -18.11 16.63
N LEU A 396 14.20 -18.69 17.61
CA LEU A 396 13.59 -19.63 18.55
C LEU A 396 12.52 -18.96 19.42
N ASP A 397 12.72 -17.70 19.83
CA ASP A 397 11.70 -16.93 20.55
C ASP A 397 10.44 -16.71 19.68
N ALA A 398 10.61 -16.54 18.36
CA ALA A 398 9.50 -16.39 17.41
C ALA A 398 8.75 -17.71 17.13
N VAL A 399 9.33 -18.88 17.44
CA VAL A 399 8.65 -20.18 17.28
C VAL A 399 7.52 -20.35 18.29
N ALA A 400 7.70 -19.87 19.53
CA ALA A 400 6.72 -20.06 20.60
C ALA A 400 5.29 -19.58 20.25
N PRO A 401 5.06 -18.34 19.77
CA PRO A 401 3.72 -17.89 19.41
C PRO A 401 3.12 -18.68 18.23
N LEU A 402 3.93 -19.15 17.29
CA LEU A 402 3.45 -19.99 16.18
C LEU A 402 2.98 -21.36 16.68
N VAL A 403 3.74 -21.97 17.61
CA VAL A 403 3.36 -23.24 18.24
C VAL A 403 2.09 -23.09 19.06
N LEU A 404 1.90 -21.97 19.76
CA LEU A 404 0.64 -21.70 20.48
C LEU A 404 -0.57 -21.66 19.53
N GLY A 405 -0.42 -21.00 18.37
CA GLY A 405 -1.45 -21.01 17.33
C GLY A 405 -1.77 -22.42 16.82
N ASP A 406 -0.75 -23.22 16.53
CA ASP A 406 -0.92 -24.61 16.09
C ASP A 406 -1.57 -25.51 17.15
N VAL A 407 -1.24 -25.31 18.42
CA VAL A 407 -1.88 -26.01 19.55
C VAL A 407 -3.37 -25.69 19.58
N LEU A 408 -3.74 -24.41 19.46
CA LEU A 408 -5.13 -23.98 19.46
C LEU A 408 -5.90 -24.58 18.26
N ASP A 409 -5.32 -24.51 17.08
CA ASP A 409 -5.90 -25.06 15.85
C ASP A 409 -6.06 -26.58 15.91
N ALA A 410 -5.09 -27.29 16.47
CA ALA A 410 -5.16 -28.74 16.66
C ALA A 410 -6.30 -29.11 17.62
N LEU A 411 -6.41 -28.42 18.75
CA LEU A 411 -7.48 -28.65 19.72
C LEU A 411 -8.87 -28.36 19.11
N GLY A 412 -9.00 -27.29 18.33
CA GLY A 412 -10.23 -26.98 17.60
C GLY A 412 -10.61 -28.08 16.59
N ARG A 413 -9.64 -28.61 15.83
CA ARG A 413 -9.85 -29.74 14.90
C ARG A 413 -10.30 -31.01 15.60
N ASP A 414 -9.80 -31.26 16.81
CA ASP A 414 -10.19 -32.40 17.64
C ASP A 414 -11.54 -32.20 18.35
N GLY A 415 -12.21 -31.06 18.11
CA GLY A 415 -13.55 -30.75 18.62
C GLY A 415 -13.56 -30.22 20.06
N HIS A 416 -12.42 -29.76 20.58
CA HIS A 416 -12.37 -29.07 21.86
C HIS A 416 -12.94 -27.65 21.75
N THR A 417 -13.50 -27.18 22.86
CA THR A 417 -14.17 -25.88 22.98
C THR A 417 -13.46 -25.01 24.01
N VAL A 418 -13.86 -23.73 24.11
CA VAL A 418 -13.42 -22.77 25.15
C VAL A 418 -13.57 -23.34 26.56
N GLY A 419 -14.52 -24.25 26.78
CA GLY A 419 -14.68 -24.97 28.05
C GLY A 419 -13.40 -25.67 28.54
N LEU A 420 -12.54 -26.18 27.65
CA LEU A 420 -11.25 -26.76 28.01
C LEU A 420 -10.29 -25.72 28.60
N LEU A 421 -10.25 -24.52 28.02
CA LEU A 421 -9.40 -23.43 28.50
C LEU A 421 -9.89 -22.91 29.84
N VAL A 422 -11.21 -22.77 30.00
CA VAL A 422 -11.82 -22.38 31.27
C VAL A 422 -11.48 -23.39 32.38
N ASP A 423 -11.60 -24.69 32.11
CA ASP A 423 -11.20 -25.75 33.06
C ASP A 423 -9.71 -25.65 33.43
N ALA A 424 -8.85 -25.31 32.47
CA ALA A 424 -7.41 -25.13 32.72
C ALA A 424 -7.12 -23.92 33.62
N VAL A 425 -7.77 -22.78 33.37
CA VAL A 425 -7.65 -21.56 34.19
C VAL A 425 -8.21 -21.78 35.60
N GLU A 426 -9.33 -22.49 35.75
CA GLU A 426 -9.88 -22.84 37.06
C GLU A 426 -8.85 -23.61 37.92
N VAL A 427 -8.07 -24.51 37.31
CA VAL A 427 -6.96 -25.20 37.99
C VAL A 427 -5.85 -24.24 38.42
N LEU A 428 -5.51 -23.25 37.58
CA LEU A 428 -4.51 -22.22 37.93
C LEU A 428 -5.00 -21.33 39.08
N VAL A 429 -6.26 -20.92 39.07
CA VAL A 429 -6.90 -20.13 40.14
C VAL A 429 -6.92 -20.91 41.46
N GLN A 430 -7.30 -22.20 41.44
CA GLN A 430 -7.31 -23.05 42.63
C GLN A 430 -5.91 -23.20 43.25
N ARG A 431 -4.86 -23.07 42.45
CA ARG A 431 -3.45 -23.13 42.88
C ARG A 431 -2.86 -21.75 43.21
N GLY A 432 -3.62 -20.68 43.03
CA GLY A 432 -3.16 -19.31 43.27
C GLY A 432 -2.08 -18.84 42.27
N LEU A 433 -2.04 -19.42 41.07
CA LEU A 433 -1.07 -19.05 40.02
C LEU A 433 -1.56 -17.87 39.18
N VAL A 434 -2.88 -17.71 39.04
CA VAL A 434 -3.51 -16.57 38.36
C VAL A 434 -4.68 -16.04 39.21
N GLY A 435 -5.05 -14.78 39.00
CA GLY A 435 -6.21 -14.18 39.64
C GLY A 435 -7.52 -14.75 39.09
N ALA A 436 -8.62 -14.64 39.85
CA ALA A 436 -9.95 -14.90 39.28
C ALA A 436 -10.24 -13.84 38.21
N GLY A 437 -10.29 -14.27 36.95
CA GLY A 437 -10.52 -13.41 35.77
C GLY A 437 -11.90 -12.73 35.76
N GLY A 438 -12.09 -11.80 34.81
CA GLY A 438 -13.20 -10.84 34.77
C GLY A 438 -14.62 -11.41 34.71
N ASP A 439 -15.59 -10.55 35.04
CA ASP A 439 -17.03 -10.89 35.19
C ASP A 439 -17.76 -11.21 33.85
N GLU A 440 -17.07 -11.25 32.72
CA GLU A 440 -17.72 -11.42 31.41
C GLU A 440 -18.13 -12.90 31.21
N PRO A 441 -19.41 -13.17 30.89
CA PRO A 441 -19.87 -14.54 30.70
C PRO A 441 -19.24 -15.16 29.44
N LEU A 442 -18.46 -16.23 29.64
CA LEU A 442 -17.85 -17.03 28.57
C LEU A 442 -18.78 -18.14 28.09
N ASP A 443 -18.96 -18.28 26.78
CA ASP A 443 -19.62 -19.44 26.19
C ASP A 443 -18.65 -20.64 26.13
N ARG A 444 -18.81 -21.58 27.07
CA ARG A 444 -17.96 -22.79 27.13
C ARG A 444 -18.11 -23.72 25.94
N CYS A 445 -19.17 -23.57 25.14
CA CYS A 445 -19.41 -24.36 23.93
C CYS A 445 -18.80 -23.73 22.67
N GLU A 446 -18.24 -22.51 22.78
CA GLU A 446 -17.57 -21.82 21.69
C GLU A 446 -16.39 -22.65 21.15
N PRO A 447 -16.26 -22.84 19.82
CA PRO A 447 -15.15 -23.59 19.24
C PRO A 447 -13.82 -22.85 19.41
N LEU A 448 -12.73 -23.61 19.60
CA LEU A 448 -11.38 -23.05 19.61
C LEU A 448 -10.89 -22.72 18.19
N GLY A 449 -10.13 -21.63 18.05
CA GLY A 449 -9.49 -21.21 16.80
C GLY A 449 -9.68 -19.73 16.47
N SER A 450 -9.55 -19.36 15.19
CA SER A 450 -9.60 -17.97 14.72
C SER A 450 -10.95 -17.26 14.87
N ALA A 451 -12.00 -17.96 15.30
CA ALA A 451 -13.35 -17.44 15.46
C ALA A 451 -13.74 -17.22 16.94
N MET A 452 -12.78 -17.36 17.86
CA MET A 452 -12.99 -17.11 19.28
C MET A 452 -13.32 -15.65 19.57
N SER A 453 -14.15 -15.42 20.58
CA SER A 453 -14.47 -14.13 21.17
C SER A 453 -13.27 -13.54 21.92
N ASP A 454 -13.23 -12.21 22.04
CA ASP A 454 -12.19 -11.48 22.79
C ASP A 454 -12.06 -11.97 24.24
N ALA A 455 -13.18 -12.34 24.87
CA ALA A 455 -13.19 -12.92 26.21
C ALA A 455 -12.47 -14.27 26.24
N ALA A 456 -12.72 -15.13 25.25
CA ALA A 456 -12.06 -16.43 25.14
C ALA A 456 -10.57 -16.30 24.77
N GLU A 457 -10.21 -15.31 23.96
CA GLU A 457 -8.81 -14.96 23.67
C GLU A 457 -8.07 -14.54 24.94
N THR A 458 -8.71 -13.77 25.82
CA THR A 458 -8.13 -13.39 27.12
C THR A 458 -7.85 -14.62 28.00
N VAL A 459 -8.77 -15.59 28.06
CA VAL A 459 -8.54 -16.86 28.77
C VAL A 459 -7.40 -17.66 28.13
N PHE A 460 -7.29 -17.64 26.80
CA PHE A 460 -6.19 -18.29 26.10
C PHE A 460 -4.84 -17.66 26.42
N ILE A 461 -4.75 -16.34 26.62
CA ILE A 461 -3.51 -15.67 27.04
C ILE A 461 -3.04 -16.20 28.40
N ASP A 462 -3.93 -16.33 29.39
CA ASP A 462 -3.58 -16.85 30.73
C ASP A 462 -3.07 -18.31 30.68
N VAL A 463 -3.66 -19.14 29.81
CA VAL A 463 -3.18 -20.51 29.55
C VAL A 463 -1.89 -20.49 28.73
N GLY A 464 -1.77 -19.54 27.83
CA GLY A 464 -0.67 -19.34 26.89
C GLY A 464 0.67 -19.16 27.57
N ASP A 465 0.73 -18.45 28.70
CA ASP A 465 1.96 -18.29 29.48
C ASP A 465 2.52 -19.63 30.00
N VAL A 466 1.64 -20.51 30.47
CA VAL A 466 2.03 -21.84 30.98
C VAL A 466 2.44 -22.77 29.83
N LEU A 467 1.75 -22.66 28.69
CA LEU A 467 2.13 -23.40 27.48
C LEU A 467 3.44 -22.89 26.89
N ALA A 468 3.70 -21.59 26.94
CA ALA A 468 4.96 -20.98 26.52
C ALA A 468 6.13 -21.53 27.33
N GLU A 469 5.98 -21.72 28.64
CA GLU A 469 7.01 -22.37 29.47
C GLU A 469 7.29 -23.82 29.02
N ALA A 470 6.25 -24.60 28.69
CA ALA A 470 6.41 -25.96 28.17
C ALA A 470 7.11 -25.97 26.79
N ILE A 471 6.76 -25.03 25.90
CA ILE A 471 7.40 -24.85 24.59
C ILE A 471 8.87 -24.45 24.75
N ASP A 472 9.16 -23.51 25.64
CA ASP A 472 10.50 -23.02 25.93
C ASP A 472 11.42 -24.13 26.44
N ALA A 473 10.93 -24.95 27.37
CA ALA A 473 11.68 -26.11 27.87
C ALA A 473 12.01 -27.13 26.76
N GLN A 474 11.09 -27.33 25.82
CA GLN A 474 11.31 -28.19 24.65
C GLN A 474 12.36 -27.59 23.71
N LEU A 475 12.26 -26.29 23.41
CA LEU A 475 13.21 -25.56 22.58
C LEU A 475 14.62 -25.59 23.20
N ASP A 476 14.76 -25.35 24.50
CA ASP A 476 16.06 -25.36 25.18
C ASP A 476 16.74 -26.74 25.18
N ALA A 477 15.96 -27.82 25.37
CA ALA A 477 16.49 -29.17 25.29
C ALA A 477 16.92 -29.56 23.86
N ARG A 478 16.17 -29.07 22.86
CA ARG A 478 16.46 -29.32 21.44
C ARG A 478 17.60 -28.43 20.93
N PHE A 479 17.79 -27.24 21.50
CA PHE A 479 18.79 -26.24 21.12
C PHE A 479 19.59 -25.71 22.33
N PRO A 480 20.40 -26.57 22.99
CA PRO A 480 21.10 -26.22 24.20
C PRO A 480 22.10 -25.10 23.97
N GLY A 481 22.07 -24.09 24.84
CA GLY A 481 23.00 -22.96 24.83
C GLY A 481 22.72 -21.89 23.78
N VAL A 482 21.58 -21.97 23.08
CA VAL A 482 21.19 -20.97 22.07
C VAL A 482 20.53 -19.76 22.70
N ARG A 483 19.44 -19.94 23.45
CA ARG A 483 18.67 -18.83 24.02
C ARG A 483 19.30 -18.16 25.25
N HIS A 484 20.17 -18.89 25.96
CA HIS A 484 20.78 -18.46 27.22
C HIS A 484 22.14 -17.77 27.08
N GLN A 485 22.57 -17.37 25.88
CA GLN A 485 23.79 -16.56 25.78
C GLN A 485 23.51 -15.16 26.34
N PRO A 486 24.15 -14.76 27.46
CA PRO A 486 24.00 -13.40 27.96
C PRO A 486 24.45 -12.46 26.86
N ARG A 487 23.59 -11.50 26.49
CA ARG A 487 23.96 -10.43 25.53
C ARG A 487 25.27 -9.83 26.00
N ALA A 488 26.36 -10.06 25.25
CA ALA A 488 27.59 -9.32 25.47
C ALA A 488 27.24 -7.84 25.25
N GLY A 489 27.27 -7.08 26.33
CA GLY A 489 26.86 -5.67 26.36
C GLY A 489 27.78 -4.74 25.60
#